data_AF-A0A531KRE0-F1
#
_entry.id   AF-A0A531KRE0-F1
#
_cell.length_a   1.000
_cell.length_b   1.000
_cell.length_c   1.000
_cell.angle_alpha   90.00
_cell.angle_beta   90.00
_cell.angle_gamma   90.00
#
_symmetry.space_group_name_H-M   'P 1'
#
loop_
_entity.id
_entity.type
_entity.pdbx_description
1 polymer ?
#
loop_
_entity_poly.entity_id
_entity_poly.type
_entity_poly.pdbx_seq_one_letter_code
_entity_poly.pdbx_strand_id
1 'polypeptide(L)' 'MMRQAILALNAGSSSIKFGLYDLEPSAELQLVSRGTLDLGDAPRLSAKAADGTVQCDRRLAADARDTGIGDLLRWIE' A
#
# COMPACT_ATOMS: atom_id res chain seq x y z
N MET A 1 -22.41 -0.75 2.36
CA MET A 1 -21.81 -1.59 3.41
C MET A 1 -20.34 -1.23 3.50
N MET A 2 -19.80 -0.93 4.68
CA MET A 2 -18.36 -0.68 4.82
C MET A 2 -17.62 -2.00 4.59
N ARG A 3 -16.65 -2.03 3.66
CA ARG A 3 -15.77 -3.17 3.47
C ARG A 3 -14.78 -3.22 4.64
N GLN A 4 -14.59 -4.40 5.20
CA GLN A 4 -13.52 -4.65 6.16
C GLN A 4 -12.29 -5.08 5.37
N ALA A 5 -11.15 -4.47 5.66
CA ALA A 5 -9.89 -4.78 5.01
C ALA A 5 -8.76 -4.86 6.02
N ILE A 6 -7.75 -5.65 5.70
CA ILE A 6 -6.50 -5.77 6.45
C ILE A 6 -5.38 -5.21 5.58
N LEU A 7 -4.68 -4.20 6.11
CA LEU A 7 -3.43 -3.70 5.54
C LEU A 7 -2.25 -4.34 6.29
N ALA A 8 -1.58 -5.28 5.65
CA ALA A 8 -0.36 -5.89 6.17
C ALA A 8 0.86 -5.05 5.76
N LEU A 9 1.71 -4.70 6.71
CA LEU A 9 2.91 -3.89 6.50
C LEU A 9 4.18 -4.67 6.87
N ASN A 10 5.20 -4.57 6.04
CA ASN A 10 6.56 -5.02 6.30
C ASN A 10 7.52 -3.85 6.13
N ALA A 11 8.01 -3.32 7.25
CA ALA A 11 8.85 -2.13 7.29
C ALA A 11 10.34 -2.51 7.32
N GLY A 12 11.08 -2.07 6.31
CA GLY A 12 12.53 -2.02 6.29
C GLY A 12 13.06 -0.61 6.56
N SER A 13 14.39 -0.44 6.55
CA SER A 13 15.04 0.85 6.81
C SER A 13 14.81 1.91 5.73
N SER A 14 14.55 1.49 4.49
CA SER A 14 14.39 2.37 3.32
C SER A 14 13.07 2.21 2.58
N SER A 15 12.24 1.25 2.97
CA SER A 15 10.96 1.00 2.30
C SER A 15 9.99 0.25 3.20
N ILE A 16 8.70 0.38 2.89
CA ILE A 16 7.62 -0.41 3.49
C ILE A 16 6.92 -1.16 2.37
N LYS A 17 6.98 -2.49 2.40
CA LYS A 17 6.15 -3.34 1.54
C LYS A 17 4.80 -3.51 2.19
N PHE A 18 3.75 -3.55 1.38
CA PHE A 18 2.40 -3.74 1.89
C PHE A 18 1.58 -4.69 1.02
N GLY A 19 0.57 -5.28 1.65
CA GLY A 19 -0.53 -5.99 1.01
C GLY A 19 -1.86 -5.53 1.62
N LEU A 20 -2.81 -5.17 0.78
CA LEU A 20 -4.19 -4.84 1.14
C LEU A 20 -5.08 -6.03 0.80
N TYR A 21 -5.79 -6.53 1.80
CA TYR A 21 -6.66 -7.68 1.69
C TYR A 21 -8.08 -7.28 2.08
N ASP A 22 -9.06 -7.60 1.22
CA ASP A 22 -10.46 -7.57 1.60
C ASP A 22 -10.74 -8.78 2.51
N LEU A 23 -11.48 -8.54 3.59
CA LEU A 23 -11.99 -9.59 4.46
C LEU A 23 -13.40 -9.97 4.01
N GLU A 24 -13.50 -11.12 3.36
CA GLU A 24 -14.79 -11.65 2.90
C GLU A 24 -15.66 -12.11 4.08
N PRO A 25 -17.00 -12.20 3.93
CA PRO A 25 -17.89 -12.69 4.99
C PRO A 25 -17.54 -14.10 5.51
N SER A 26 -16.86 -14.91 4.70
CA SER A 26 -16.34 -16.23 5.06
C SER A 26 -15.08 -16.20 5.94
N ALA A 27 -14.58 -15.01 6.31
CA ALA A 27 -13.29 -14.76 6.95
C ALA A 27 -12.07 -15.14 6.08
N GLU A 28 -12.26 -15.31 4.77
CA GLU A 28 -11.16 -15.45 3.83
C GLU A 28 -10.56 -14.09 3.47
N LEU A 29 -9.23 -14.05 3.30
CA LEU A 29 -8.51 -12.86 2.86
C LEU A 29 -8.29 -12.91 1.35
N GLN A 30 -8.83 -11.92 0.64
CA GLN A 30 -8.62 -11.76 -0.79
C GLN A 30 -7.65 -10.61 -1.05
N LEU A 31 -6.54 -10.89 -1.76
CA LEU A 31 -5.56 -9.86 -2.10
C LEU A 31 -6.18 -8.87 -3.09
N VAL A 32 -6.33 -7.61 -2.68
CA VAL A 32 -6.82 -6.51 -3.53
C VAL A 32 -5.67 -5.78 -4.19
N SER A 33 -4.62 -5.51 -3.40
CA SER A 33 -3.44 -4.80 -3.89
C SER A 33 -2.20 -5.16 -3.09
N ARG A 34 -1.04 -5.06 -3.73
CA ARG A 34 0.26 -5.12 -3.06
C ARG A 34 1.20 -4.10 -3.66
N GLY A 35 2.12 -3.62 -2.84
CA GLY A 35 3.00 -2.55 -3.28
C GLY A 35 4.16 -2.29 -2.36
N THR A 36 4.85 -1.21 -2.69
CA THR A 36 5.99 -0.69 -1.94
C THR A 36 5.85 0.82 -1.84
N LEU A 37 6.01 1.31 -0.62
CA LEU A 37 6.33 2.68 -0.29
C LEU A 37 7.85 2.78 -0.17
N ASP A 38 8.51 3.29 -1.19
CA ASP A 38 9.94 3.60 -1.17
C ASP A 38 10.15 4.95 -0.49
N LEU A 39 11.03 4.98 0.50
CA LEU A 39 11.33 6.12 1.37
C LEU A 39 12.79 6.56 1.24
N GLY A 40 13.50 6.09 0.21
CA GLY A 40 14.86 6.51 -0.11
C GLY A 40 14.92 7.92 -0.74
N ASP A 41 15.99 8.20 -1.49
CA ASP A 41 16.26 9.54 -2.04
C ASP A 41 15.24 10.01 -3.09
N ALA A 42 14.50 9.07 -3.69
CA ALA A 42 13.42 9.35 -4.63
C ALA A 42 12.14 8.65 -4.17
N PRO A 43 11.46 9.17 -3.13
CA PRO A 43 10.30 8.52 -2.54
C PRO A 43 9.20 8.24 -3.55
N ARG A 44 8.59 7.06 -3.46
CA ARG A 44 7.64 6.58 -4.46
C ARG A 44 6.63 5.63 -3.85
N LEU A 45 5.37 5.78 -4.22
CA LEU A 45 4.33 4.79 -3.96
C LEU A 45 4.04 4.02 -5.25
N SER A 46 4.22 2.70 -5.19
CA SER A 46 3.89 1.79 -6.28
C SER A 46 2.98 0.67 -5.78
N ALA A 47 1.94 0.35 -6.54
CA ALA A 47 0.96 -0.67 -6.19
C ALA A 47 0.40 -1.37 -7.43
N LYS A 48 0.09 -2.65 -7.29
CA LYS A 48 -0.53 -3.47 -8.32
C LYS A 48 -1.58 -4.40 -7.74
N ALA A 49 -2.60 -4.69 -8.54
CA ALA A 49 -3.61 -5.70 -8.23
C ALA A 49 -3.00 -7.11 -8.19
N ALA A 50 -3.79 -8.08 -7.72
CA ALA A 50 -3.38 -9.48 -7.66
C ALA A 50 -2.99 -10.04 -9.05
N ASP A 51 -3.69 -9.62 -10.10
CA ASP A 51 -3.43 -9.99 -11.50
C ASP A 51 -2.21 -9.28 -12.12
N GLY A 52 -1.60 -8.34 -11.39
CA GLY A 52 -0.45 -7.56 -11.82
C GLY A 52 -0.78 -6.23 -12.49
N THR A 53 -2.06 -5.89 -12.68
CA THR A 53 -2.49 -4.58 -13.18
C THR A 53 -1.95 -3.47 -12.29
N VAL A 54 -1.25 -2.48 -12.87
CA VAL A 54 -0.72 -1.34 -12.12
C VAL A 54 -1.87 -0.44 -11.67
N GLN A 55 -1.96 -0.20 -10.37
CA GLN A 55 -2.99 0.64 -9.76
C GLN A 55 -2.43 1.99 -9.29
N CYS A 56 -1.16 2.03 -8.93
CA CYS A 56 -0.47 3.26 -8.57
C CYS A 56 1.00 3.18 -8.96
N ASP A 57 1.50 4.30 -9.46
CA ASP A 57 2.91 4.52 -9.68
C ASP A 57 3.17 6.04 -9.67
N ARG A 58 3.53 6.59 -8.50
CA ARG A 58 3.75 8.03 -8.35
C ARG A 58 4.90 8.35 -7.41
N ARG A 59 5.62 9.42 -7.71
CA ARG A 59 6.58 10.02 -6.77
C ARG A 59 5.84 10.65 -5.59
N LEU A 60 6.49 10.64 -4.44
CA LEU A 60 6.03 11.33 -3.24
C LEU A 60 6.88 12.56 -2.98
N ALA A 61 6.45 13.36 -2.01
CA ALA A 61 7.21 14.52 -1.55
C ALA A 61 8.51 14.08 -0.86
N ALA A 62 9.47 15.00 -0.76
CA ALA A 62 10.78 14.72 -0.17
C ALA A 62 10.70 14.36 1.33
N ASP A 63 9.62 14.75 2.01
CA ASP A 63 9.33 14.45 3.42
C ASP A 63 8.57 13.12 3.62
N ALA A 64 8.45 12.29 2.57
CA ALA A 64 7.72 11.02 2.61
C ALA A 64 8.15 10.05 3.72
N ARG A 65 9.33 10.23 4.30
CA ARG A 65 9.77 9.44 5.46
C ARG A 65 8.82 9.61 6.66
N ASP A 66 8.28 10.82 6.85
CA ASP A 66 7.36 11.14 7.94
C ASP A 66 5.89 11.08 7.47
N THR A 67 5.62 11.36 6.19
CA THR A 67 4.26 11.48 5.63
C THR A 67 3.78 10.26 4.85
N GLY A 68 4.67 9.31 4.55
CA GLY A 68 4.43 8.25 3.56
C GLY A 68 3.35 7.24 3.94
N ILE A 69 3.18 6.93 5.23
CA ILE A 69 2.04 6.08 5.68
C ILE A 69 0.72 6.80 5.44
N GLY A 70 0.66 8.11 5.70
CA GLY A 70 -0.53 8.91 5.38
C GLY A 70 -0.81 8.97 3.88
N ASP A 71 0.23 9.05 3.05
CA ASP A 71 0.10 8.94 1.59
C ASP A 71 -0.42 7.57 1.11
N LEU A 72 0.00 6.49 1.78
CA LEU A 72 -0.50 5.15 1.53
C LEU A 72 -1.99 5.05 1.90
N LEU A 73 -2.39 5.51 3.09
CA LEU A 73 -3.78 5.46 3.54
C LEU A 73 -4.71 6.30 2.65
N ARG A 74 -4.30 7.52 2.27
CA ARG A 74 -5.05 8.37 1.33
C ARG A 74 -5.21 7.77 -0.06
N TRP A 75 -4.33 6.85 -0.47
CA TRP A 75 -4.47 6.14 -1.73
C TRP A 75 -5.40 4.92 -1.61
N ILE A 76 -5.54 4.34 -0.41
CA ILE A 76 -6.42 3.20 -0.15
C ILE A 76 -7.88 3.62 0.00
N GLU A 77 -8.13 4.78 0.62
CA GLU A 77 -9.46 5.40 0.77
C GLU A 77 -10.05 5.91 -0.56
#